data_AF-A0A838R6K8-F1
#
_entry.id   AF-A0A838R6K8-F1
#
_cell.length_a   1.000
_cell.length_b   1.000
_cell.length_c   1.000
_cell.angle_alpha   90.00
_cell.angle_beta   90.00
_cell.angle_gamma   90.00
#
_symmetry.space_group_name_H-M   'P 1'
#
loop_
_entity.id
_entity.type
_entity.pdbx_description
1 polymer ?
#
loop_
_entity_poly.entity_id
_entity_poly.type
_entity_poly.pdbx_seq_one_letter_code
_entity_poly.pdbx_strand_id
1 'polypeptide(L)'
;MRYIPHPALYLRANTPTFPHEPIIEPSRSRRRADPAAEAILRDSDQPNCYGASVKPNDENGRLPVSQRPFRVLLLSGSERRQYNCPGVDSKSRSLMLRMADRLPQEWEIDYEDLGNVYGREKIQSCNACVSTSMALCVWPCNCYEKDSKDEPDLMWNLDLYSRLDLADAWAVIGPLNWYGPSSNLKLFFDRLVCMNGGCPDERLINHKDPELAMRLEHSPEWPELSVNHLEGRTAGFFGYGDEGADELDPSGRPKKLRHPGYFDPQQEPFEQEREAYAPLVWQARYSGIEVPDGLWSYATTGKGVPYSEDQAENMAGDSDFMGSFDAWTDRFASFVAGKGKVEPGRHRAYGYAPPGHRWADVKLKWRGIRMGLGRPREGSSPAEQERLGLNRDATLAPKESEGQRLRDGDS
;
A
#
# COMPACT_ATOMS: atom_id res chain seq x y z
N MET A 1 23.49 -62.46 -18.17
CA MET A 1 24.64 -61.59 -17.85
C MET A 1 24.33 -60.85 -16.55
N ARG A 2 25.07 -61.14 -15.48
CA ARG A 2 24.88 -60.52 -14.16
C ARG A 2 25.70 -59.23 -14.09
N TYR A 3 25.05 -58.14 -13.69
CA TYR A 3 25.65 -56.83 -13.48
C TYR A 3 26.20 -56.78 -12.04
N ILE A 4 27.48 -56.42 -11.89
CA ILE A 4 28.15 -56.18 -10.60
C ILE A 4 28.44 -54.67 -10.52
N PRO A 5 28.03 -53.95 -9.45
CA PRO A 5 28.27 -52.51 -9.33
C PRO A 5 29.65 -52.21 -8.71
N HIS A 6 30.30 -51.15 -9.20
CA HIS A 6 31.53 -50.56 -8.64
C HIS A 6 31.17 -49.43 -7.64
N PRO A 7 31.91 -49.23 -6.54
CA PRO A 7 31.56 -48.24 -5.52
C PRO A 7 32.02 -46.82 -5.86
N ALA A 8 31.23 -45.84 -5.43
CA ALA A 8 31.43 -44.41 -5.60
C ALA A 8 32.61 -43.86 -4.78
N LEU A 9 33.46 -43.08 -5.44
CA LEU A 9 34.51 -42.26 -4.84
C LEU A 9 33.89 -40.96 -4.29
N TYR A 10 33.87 -40.81 -2.98
CA TYR A 10 33.57 -39.55 -2.29
C TYR A 10 34.76 -38.59 -2.42
N LEU A 11 34.61 -37.51 -3.18
CA LEU A 11 35.52 -36.36 -3.15
C LEU A 11 35.18 -35.49 -1.93
N ARG A 12 36.06 -35.49 -0.93
CA ARG A 12 36.05 -34.52 0.18
C ARG A 12 36.51 -33.16 -0.35
N ALA A 13 35.65 -32.15 -0.23
CA ALA A 13 36.03 -30.76 -0.43
C ALA A 13 36.89 -30.29 0.76
N ASN A 14 38.13 -29.87 0.46
CA ASN A 14 39.01 -29.21 1.41
C ASN A 14 38.55 -27.77 1.63
N THR A 15 38.14 -27.43 2.84
CA THR A 15 37.99 -26.05 3.31
C THR A 15 39.38 -25.42 3.57
N PRO A 16 39.71 -24.25 2.99
CA PRO A 16 40.94 -23.55 3.33
C PRO A 16 40.79 -22.86 4.70
N THR A 17 41.71 -23.18 5.61
CA THR A 17 41.90 -22.49 6.89
C THR A 17 42.62 -21.15 6.65
N PHE A 18 41.95 -20.04 6.95
CA PHE A 18 42.58 -18.71 7.01
C PHE A 18 43.29 -18.55 8.37
N PRO A 19 44.49 -17.96 8.43
CA PRO A 19 45.14 -17.64 9.69
C PRO A 19 44.39 -16.50 10.40
N HIS A 20 44.19 -16.64 11.72
CA HIS A 20 43.63 -15.61 12.59
C HIS A 20 44.58 -14.39 12.64
N GLU A 21 44.12 -13.24 12.13
CA GLU A 21 44.70 -11.94 12.47
C GLU A 21 44.22 -11.52 13.88
N PRO A 22 45.08 -10.86 14.68
CA PRO A 22 44.69 -10.37 15.99
C PRO A 22 43.72 -9.19 15.88
N ILE A 23 42.68 -9.22 16.71
CA ILE A 23 41.71 -8.14 16.91
C ILE A 23 42.48 -6.92 17.46
N ILE A 24 42.57 -5.85 16.66
CA ILE A 24 43.05 -4.54 17.11
C ILE A 24 41.90 -3.87 17.87
N GLU A 25 42.04 -3.70 19.19
CA GLU A 25 41.11 -2.89 19.99
C GLU A 25 41.12 -1.43 19.50
N PRO A 26 39.96 -0.77 19.30
CA PRO A 26 39.94 0.64 18.97
C PRO A 26 40.37 1.47 20.18
N SER A 27 41.50 2.16 20.05
CA SER A 27 41.98 3.12 21.04
C SER A 27 40.92 4.18 21.35
N ARG A 28 40.56 4.31 22.63
CA ARG A 28 39.69 5.37 23.15
C ARG A 28 40.43 6.71 23.12
N SER A 29 40.48 7.37 21.97
CA SER A 29 40.75 8.81 21.93
C SER A 29 39.41 9.56 22.03
N ARG A 30 39.20 10.25 23.16
CA ARG A 30 38.09 11.18 23.32
C ARG A 30 38.33 12.36 22.40
N ARG A 31 37.72 12.37 21.20
CA ARG A 31 37.56 13.60 20.43
C ARG A 31 36.62 14.52 21.20
N ARG A 32 37.13 15.68 21.64
CA ARG A 32 36.30 16.77 22.17
C ARG A 32 35.34 17.21 21.07
N ALA A 33 34.06 17.32 21.41
CA ALA A 33 33.04 17.88 20.54
C ALA A 33 33.38 19.34 20.20
N ASP A 34 33.03 19.75 18.98
CA ASP A 34 33.19 21.10 18.45
C ASP A 34 32.23 22.06 19.19
N PRO A 35 32.73 23.12 19.87
CA PRO A 35 31.90 24.09 20.59
C PRO A 35 30.89 24.83 19.71
N ALA A 36 31.10 24.88 18.39
CA ALA A 36 30.17 25.54 17.46
C ALA A 36 28.88 24.72 17.22
N ALA A 37 28.95 23.39 17.32
CA ALA A 37 27.79 22.51 17.15
C ALA A 37 26.85 22.50 18.37
N GLU A 38 27.37 22.75 19.58
CA GLU A 38 26.56 22.89 20.79
C GLU A 38 25.83 24.24 20.89
N ALA A 39 26.26 25.27 20.15
CA ALA A 39 25.64 26.60 20.19
C ALA A 39 24.34 26.66 19.36
N ILE A 40 24.21 25.86 18.29
CA ILE A 40 23.00 25.82 17.45
C ILE A 40 21.85 25.06 18.12
N LEU A 41 22.14 24.17 19.09
CA LEU A 41 21.14 23.39 19.83
C LEU A 41 20.58 24.10 21.08
N ARG A 42 21.01 25.33 21.38
CA ARG A 42 20.62 26.05 22.61
C ARG A 42 19.69 27.25 22.39
N ASP A 43 19.25 27.52 21.16
CA ASP A 43 18.38 28.67 20.85
C ASP A 43 16.91 28.28 20.61
N SER A 44 16.45 27.16 21.17
CA SER A 44 15.06 26.67 21.06
C SER A 44 14.15 27.06 22.22
N ASP A 45 14.57 27.97 23.11
CA ASP A 45 13.76 28.46 24.24
C ASP A 45 12.79 29.59 23.82
N GLN A 46 12.09 29.41 22.70
CA GLN A 46 10.84 30.15 22.47
C GLN A 46 9.70 29.42 23.20
N PRO A 47 8.91 30.12 24.04
CA PRO A 47 7.75 29.51 24.67
C PRO A 47 6.79 29.01 23.59
N ASN A 48 6.53 27.71 23.60
CA ASN A 48 5.57 27.02 22.73
C ASN A 48 4.20 27.72 22.82
N CYS A 49 3.91 28.57 21.83
CA CYS A 49 2.65 29.26 21.65
C CYS A 49 1.67 28.48 20.75
N TYR A 50 1.99 27.24 20.40
CA TYR A 50 1.06 26.32 19.75
C TYR A 50 0.15 25.71 20.82
N GLY A 51 -1.15 26.03 20.77
CA GLY A 51 -2.16 25.27 21.50
C GLY A 51 -1.98 23.78 21.21
N ALA A 52 -2.10 22.92 22.23
CA ALA A 52 -1.90 21.49 22.06
C ALA A 52 -2.80 20.95 20.93
N SER A 53 -2.19 20.30 19.94
CA SER A 53 -2.92 19.73 18.80
C SER A 53 -3.94 18.68 19.27
N VAL A 54 -5.10 18.65 18.60
CA VAL A 54 -6.12 17.64 18.90
C VAL A 54 -5.60 16.28 18.45
N LYS A 55 -5.36 15.39 19.42
CA LYS A 55 -4.94 14.02 19.12
C LYS A 55 -6.10 13.26 18.45
N PRO A 56 -5.83 12.50 17.38
CA PRO A 56 -6.84 11.61 16.79
C PRO A 56 -7.44 10.69 17.84
N ASN A 57 -8.78 10.64 17.91
CA ASN A 57 -9.51 9.77 18.81
C ASN A 57 -10.66 9.08 18.06
N ASP A 58 -10.51 7.79 17.79
CA ASP A 58 -11.51 7.01 17.04
C ASP A 58 -12.87 6.96 17.74
N GLU A 59 -12.94 7.16 19.06
CA GLU A 59 -14.20 7.23 19.81
C GLU A 59 -15.07 8.42 19.38
N ASN A 60 -14.49 9.46 18.78
CA ASN A 60 -15.23 10.56 18.19
C ASN A 60 -16.10 10.13 16.99
N GLY A 61 -15.86 8.93 16.44
CA GLY A 61 -16.73 8.29 15.45
C GLY A 61 -18.14 7.97 15.95
N ARG A 62 -18.38 8.01 17.28
CA ARG A 62 -19.70 7.84 17.90
C ARG A 62 -20.47 9.15 18.05
N LEU A 63 -19.80 10.29 17.91
CA LEU A 63 -20.43 11.60 18.06
C LEU A 63 -21.19 11.98 16.78
N PRO A 64 -22.27 12.77 16.89
CA PRO A 64 -22.86 13.41 15.72
C PRO A 64 -21.82 14.24 14.96
N VAL A 65 -21.96 14.36 13.62
CA VAL A 65 -21.01 15.09 12.77
C VAL A 65 -20.80 16.53 13.23
N SER A 66 -21.86 17.18 13.71
CA SER A 66 -21.79 18.54 14.26
C SER A 66 -20.94 18.67 15.53
N GLN A 67 -20.67 17.57 16.25
CA GLN A 67 -19.99 17.55 17.55
C GLN A 67 -18.58 16.95 17.51
N ARG A 68 -18.28 16.03 16.57
CA ARG A 68 -16.91 15.50 16.42
C ARG A 68 -15.95 16.54 15.82
N PRO A 69 -14.65 16.49 16.09
CA PRO A 69 -13.66 17.28 15.34
C PRO A 69 -13.64 16.92 13.84
N PHE A 70 -13.12 17.84 13.02
CA PHE A 70 -12.79 17.55 11.63
C PHE A 70 -11.56 16.65 11.59
N ARG A 71 -11.56 15.59 10.79
CA ARG A 71 -10.47 14.60 10.78
C ARG A 71 -9.89 14.43 9.39
N VAL A 72 -8.56 14.42 9.31
CA VAL A 72 -7.82 14.16 8.08
C VAL A 72 -6.90 12.96 8.29
N LEU A 73 -6.82 12.08 7.29
CA LEU A 73 -5.85 10.99 7.25
C LEU A 73 -4.75 11.30 6.25
N LEU A 74 -3.50 11.41 6.72
CA LEU A 74 -2.31 11.60 5.87
C LEU A 74 -1.60 10.26 5.68
N LEU A 75 -1.27 9.92 4.44
CA LEU A 75 -0.64 8.66 4.08
C LEU A 75 0.69 8.92 3.39
N SER A 76 1.79 8.44 4.00
CA SER A 76 3.07 8.31 3.33
C SER A 76 3.11 7.00 2.54
N GLY A 77 3.26 7.13 1.22
CA GLY A 77 3.22 6.04 0.26
C GLY A 77 4.58 5.50 -0.15
N SER A 78 5.71 5.91 0.45
CA SER A 78 7.01 5.33 0.05
C SER A 78 7.16 3.87 0.48
N GLU A 79 7.92 3.08 -0.28
CA GLU A 79 8.32 1.71 0.09
C GLU A 79 9.48 1.66 1.10
N ARG A 80 10.21 2.79 1.27
CA ARG A 80 11.34 2.83 2.19
C ARG A 80 10.84 2.58 3.61
N ARG A 81 11.41 1.56 4.24
CA ARG A 81 11.13 1.18 5.62
C ARG A 81 12.19 1.74 6.55
N GLN A 82 11.77 2.27 7.70
CA GLN A 82 12.72 2.66 8.73
C GLN A 82 13.51 1.45 9.21
N TYR A 83 14.81 1.62 9.46
CA TYR A 83 15.72 0.57 9.94
C TYR A 83 15.85 -0.65 8.99
N ASN A 84 15.70 -0.44 7.68
CA ASN A 84 15.91 -1.48 6.66
C ASN A 84 17.05 -1.14 5.70
N CYS A 85 17.29 -2.04 4.74
CA CYS A 85 18.30 -2.01 3.68
C CYS A 85 18.57 -0.65 3.02
N PRO A 86 17.59 0.22 2.72
CA PRO A 86 17.89 1.55 2.14
C PRO A 86 18.72 2.47 3.05
N GLY A 87 18.74 2.23 4.36
CA GLY A 87 19.62 2.94 5.31
C GLY A 87 19.21 4.38 5.65
N VAL A 88 18.16 4.92 5.03
CA VAL A 88 17.67 6.30 5.22
C VAL A 88 16.14 6.34 5.20
N ASP A 89 15.56 7.36 5.86
CA ASP A 89 14.12 7.59 5.87
C ASP A 89 13.58 8.06 4.51
N SER A 90 12.26 8.03 4.34
CA SER A 90 11.61 8.43 3.10
C SER A 90 11.27 9.92 3.07
N LYS A 91 11.43 10.56 1.90
CA LYS A 91 10.93 11.92 1.62
C LYS A 91 9.44 12.06 1.92
N SER A 92 8.65 11.09 1.46
CA SER A 92 7.22 10.97 1.71
C SER A 92 6.87 11.09 3.20
N ARG A 93 7.62 10.43 4.09
CA ARG A 93 7.42 10.51 5.54
C ARG A 93 7.71 11.93 6.05
N SER A 94 8.82 12.55 5.63
CA SER A 94 9.16 13.92 6.00
C SER A 94 8.09 14.92 5.54
N LEU A 95 7.58 14.76 4.32
CA LEU A 95 6.50 15.58 3.77
C LEU A 95 5.18 15.39 4.52
N MET A 96 4.81 14.15 4.86
CA MET A 96 3.63 13.84 5.66
C MET A 96 3.68 14.52 7.03
N LEU A 97 4.82 14.45 7.73
CA LEU A 97 5.00 15.11 9.02
C LEU A 97 4.93 16.64 8.88
N ARG A 98 5.56 17.20 7.84
CA ARG A 98 5.46 18.64 7.55
C ARG A 98 4.02 19.07 7.30
N MET A 99 3.25 18.31 6.53
CA MET A 99 1.84 18.59 6.31
C MET A 99 1.06 18.56 7.63
N ALA A 100 1.33 17.56 8.49
CA ALA A 100 0.68 17.47 9.79
C ALA A 100 0.91 18.71 10.67
N ASP A 101 2.13 19.27 10.67
CA ASP A 101 2.48 20.48 11.41
C ASP A 101 1.84 21.75 10.81
N ARG A 102 1.53 21.75 9.50
CA ARG A 102 0.96 22.91 8.79
C ARG A 102 -0.56 22.95 8.79
N LEU A 103 -1.23 21.81 8.93
CA LEU A 103 -2.70 21.77 8.96
C LEU A 103 -3.24 22.46 10.23
N PRO A 104 -4.51 22.91 10.23
CA PRO A 104 -5.13 23.48 11.42
C PRO A 104 -5.08 22.51 12.61
N GLN A 105 -4.50 22.96 13.74
CA GLN A 105 -4.20 22.09 14.88
C GLN A 105 -5.45 21.76 15.74
N GLU A 106 -6.58 22.41 15.46
CA GLU A 106 -7.90 22.05 15.97
C GLU A 106 -8.53 20.85 15.26
N TRP A 107 -7.94 20.38 14.16
CA TRP A 107 -8.34 19.15 13.49
C TRP A 107 -7.70 17.93 14.14
N GLU A 108 -8.34 16.77 13.98
CA GLU A 108 -7.69 15.50 14.21
C GLU A 108 -6.82 15.15 13.00
N ILE A 109 -5.51 15.31 13.17
CA ILE A 109 -4.54 14.94 12.14
C ILE A 109 -4.06 13.52 12.41
N ASP A 110 -4.67 12.57 11.71
CA ASP A 110 -4.29 11.17 11.72
C ASP A 110 -3.28 10.92 10.59
N TYR A 111 -2.25 10.11 10.82
CA TYR A 111 -1.28 9.80 9.77
C TYR A 111 -0.70 8.40 9.88
N GLU A 112 -0.31 7.83 8.75
CA GLU A 112 0.37 6.55 8.69
C GLU A 112 1.43 6.50 7.59
N ASP A 113 2.55 5.83 7.90
CA ASP A 113 3.60 5.53 6.94
C ASP A 113 3.45 4.08 6.44
N LEU A 114 2.95 3.91 5.22
CA LEU A 114 2.70 2.60 4.63
C LEU A 114 4.00 1.83 4.34
N GLY A 115 5.15 2.51 4.27
CA GLY A 115 6.46 1.86 4.24
C GLY A 115 6.73 1.17 5.58
N ASN A 116 6.40 1.88 6.66
CA ASN A 116 6.43 1.44 8.05
C ASN A 116 7.83 1.01 8.51
N VAL A 117 7.94 0.58 9.76
CA VAL A 117 9.21 0.10 10.34
C VAL A 117 9.57 -1.29 9.81
N TYR A 118 10.86 -1.56 9.61
CA TYR A 118 11.36 -2.89 9.29
C TYR A 118 10.85 -3.94 10.30
N GLY A 119 10.45 -5.11 9.79
CA GLY A 119 9.90 -6.19 10.62
C GLY A 119 8.41 -6.08 10.93
N ARG A 120 7.76 -4.92 10.71
CA ARG A 120 6.29 -4.87 10.69
C ARG A 120 5.72 -5.56 9.46
N GLU A 121 4.47 -5.96 9.58
CA GLU A 121 3.69 -6.66 8.57
C GLU A 121 3.66 -5.88 7.25
N LYS A 122 3.39 -6.61 6.16
CA LYS A 122 3.14 -6.01 4.86
C LYS A 122 1.64 -5.86 4.67
N ILE A 123 1.24 -4.98 3.76
CA ILE A 123 -0.11 -5.02 3.22
C ILE A 123 -0.19 -6.28 2.35
N GLN A 124 -1.11 -7.17 2.67
CA GLN A 124 -1.34 -8.36 1.87
C GLN A 124 -2.07 -8.01 0.57
N SER A 125 -1.88 -8.78 -0.49
CA SER A 125 -2.47 -8.49 -1.81
C SER A 125 -3.99 -8.71 -1.84
N CYS A 126 -4.69 -8.07 -2.77
CA CYS A 126 -6.10 -8.40 -2.97
C CYS A 126 -6.27 -9.81 -3.57
N ASN A 127 -7.21 -10.59 -3.04
CA ASN A 127 -7.55 -11.92 -3.57
C ASN A 127 -8.52 -11.86 -4.77
N ALA A 128 -8.74 -10.66 -5.34
CA ALA A 128 -9.58 -10.44 -6.52
C ALA A 128 -11.01 -11.01 -6.43
N CYS A 129 -11.63 -10.98 -5.24
CA CYS A 129 -12.98 -11.53 -5.04
C CYS A 129 -14.03 -10.91 -5.97
N VAL A 130 -13.88 -9.61 -6.29
CA VAL A 130 -14.76 -8.89 -7.22
C VAL A 130 -14.81 -9.53 -8.61
N SER A 131 -13.73 -10.18 -9.06
CA SER A 131 -13.67 -10.86 -10.36
C SER A 131 -14.55 -12.12 -10.42
N THR A 132 -15.08 -12.57 -9.28
CA THR A 132 -16.13 -13.60 -9.23
C THR A 132 -17.52 -12.97 -9.13
N SER A 133 -17.68 -12.01 -8.21
CA SER A 133 -18.93 -11.32 -7.91
C SER A 133 -18.64 -10.13 -7.01
N MET A 134 -19.30 -8.98 -7.22
CA MET A 134 -19.13 -7.84 -6.30
C MET A 134 -19.58 -8.19 -4.88
N ALA A 135 -20.60 -9.05 -4.73
CA ALA A 135 -21.06 -9.54 -3.44
C ALA A 135 -20.02 -10.42 -2.70
N LEU A 136 -19.01 -10.96 -3.40
CA LEU A 136 -17.92 -11.71 -2.77
C LEU A 136 -16.82 -10.79 -2.20
N CYS A 137 -16.76 -9.55 -2.70
CA CYS A 137 -15.88 -8.50 -2.19
C CYS A 137 -16.56 -7.83 -1.00
N VAL A 138 -16.22 -8.22 0.23
CA VAL A 138 -16.88 -7.70 1.44
C VAL A 138 -16.27 -6.35 1.84
N TRP A 139 -17.09 -5.45 2.36
CA TRP A 139 -16.68 -4.20 3.00
C TRP A 139 -16.96 -4.24 4.52
N PRO A 140 -15.95 -4.01 5.38
CA PRO A 140 -14.51 -3.99 5.10
C PRO A 140 -13.98 -5.34 4.59
N CYS A 141 -12.81 -5.34 3.95
CA CYS A 141 -12.32 -6.55 3.28
C CYS A 141 -11.99 -7.71 4.23
N ASN A 142 -12.75 -8.79 4.13
CA ASN A 142 -12.62 -10.01 4.93
C ASN A 142 -11.68 -11.09 4.33
N CYS A 143 -10.74 -10.74 3.45
CA CYS A 143 -9.74 -11.73 2.98
C CYS A 143 -8.64 -12.01 4.00
N TYR A 144 -8.44 -11.10 4.95
CA TYR A 144 -7.45 -11.21 6.03
C TYR A 144 -8.11 -10.75 7.31
N GLU A 145 -7.44 -11.00 8.43
CA GLU A 145 -7.94 -10.73 9.76
C GLU A 145 -6.90 -10.02 10.61
N LYS A 146 -7.38 -9.30 11.61
CA LYS A 146 -6.53 -8.64 12.61
C LYS A 146 -5.77 -9.68 13.43
N ASP A 147 -4.50 -9.42 13.68
CA ASP A 147 -3.59 -10.26 14.48
C ASP A 147 -3.42 -11.70 13.95
N SER A 148 -3.68 -11.95 12.67
CA SER A 148 -3.45 -13.24 12.04
C SER A 148 -1.97 -13.62 12.08
N LYS A 149 -1.67 -14.83 12.56
CA LYS A 149 -0.30 -15.39 12.58
C LYS A 149 0.08 -16.04 11.25
N ASP A 150 -0.91 -16.59 10.55
CA ASP A 150 -0.70 -17.31 9.30
C ASP A 150 -0.63 -16.33 8.12
N GLU A 151 -1.42 -15.25 8.18
CA GLU A 151 -1.49 -14.20 7.16
C GLU A 151 -1.45 -12.80 7.80
N PRO A 152 -0.33 -12.36 8.38
CA PRO A 152 -0.23 -11.05 9.02
C PRO A 152 -0.49 -9.92 8.02
N ASP A 153 -1.43 -9.02 8.32
CA ASP A 153 -1.86 -7.95 7.42
C ASP A 153 -1.79 -6.57 8.09
N LEU A 154 -1.06 -5.65 7.44
CA LEU A 154 -0.85 -4.32 7.96
C LEU A 154 -2.14 -3.49 8.04
N MET A 155 -3.06 -3.63 7.08
CA MET A 155 -4.28 -2.81 7.06
C MET A 155 -5.19 -3.11 8.24
N TRP A 156 -5.36 -4.38 8.58
CA TRP A 156 -6.13 -4.77 9.77
C TRP A 156 -5.44 -4.44 11.08
N ASN A 157 -4.12 -4.67 11.18
CA ASN A 157 -3.38 -4.41 12.42
C ASN A 157 -3.29 -2.92 12.78
N LEU A 158 -3.40 -2.03 11.78
CA LEU A 158 -3.43 -0.58 11.95
C LEU A 158 -4.85 0.03 11.88
N ASP A 159 -5.89 -0.81 11.83
CA ASP A 159 -7.29 -0.37 11.72
C ASP A 159 -7.55 0.59 10.55
N LEU A 160 -6.84 0.44 9.43
CA LEU A 160 -6.87 1.42 8.33
C LEU A 160 -8.24 1.56 7.67
N TYR A 161 -9.05 0.49 7.60
CA TYR A 161 -10.43 0.60 7.11
C TYR A 161 -11.27 1.55 7.98
N SER A 162 -11.15 1.43 9.31
CA SER A 162 -11.84 2.31 10.26
C SER A 162 -11.32 3.74 10.16
N ARG A 163 -10.01 3.94 10.05
CA ARG A 163 -9.39 5.27 9.95
C ARG A 163 -9.80 5.99 8.66
N LEU A 164 -9.90 5.27 7.54
CA LEU A 164 -10.43 5.81 6.28
C LEU A 164 -11.90 6.23 6.39
N ASP A 165 -12.72 5.40 7.05
CA ASP A 165 -14.12 5.71 7.34
C ASP A 165 -14.28 6.88 8.33
N LEU A 166 -13.38 7.06 9.29
CA LEU A 166 -13.47 8.17 10.24
C LEU A 166 -13.03 9.51 9.66
N ALA A 167 -12.14 9.51 8.65
CA ALA A 167 -11.61 10.73 8.06
C ALA A 167 -12.61 11.41 7.12
N ASP A 168 -12.67 12.74 7.21
CA ASP A 168 -13.41 13.62 6.28
C ASP A 168 -12.67 13.78 4.95
N ALA A 169 -11.34 13.77 5.02
CA ALA A 169 -10.48 13.87 3.85
C ALA A 169 -9.20 13.05 4.00
N TRP A 170 -8.64 12.63 2.86
CA TRP A 170 -7.38 11.88 2.79
C TRP A 170 -6.33 12.67 2.01
N ALA A 171 -5.08 12.65 2.47
CA ALA A 171 -3.96 13.19 1.74
C ALA A 171 -2.94 12.07 1.50
N VAL A 172 -2.67 11.74 0.24
CA VAL A 172 -1.72 10.69 -0.15
C VAL A 172 -0.48 11.35 -0.73
N ILE A 173 0.67 11.08 -0.12
CA ILE A 173 1.96 11.61 -0.54
C ILE A 173 2.84 10.43 -0.92
N GLY A 174 3.48 10.44 -2.08
CA GLY A 174 4.30 9.30 -2.47
C GLY A 174 5.22 9.56 -3.67
N PRO A 175 6.22 8.69 -3.85
CA PRO A 175 7.13 8.76 -4.98
C PRO A 175 6.47 8.25 -6.27
N LEU A 176 7.02 8.65 -7.40
CA LEU A 176 6.84 8.00 -8.69
C LEU A 176 7.91 6.91 -8.84
N ASN A 177 7.47 5.65 -8.84
CA ASN A 177 8.32 4.49 -9.04
C ASN A 177 8.07 3.95 -10.46
N TRP A 178 9.02 4.17 -11.38
CA TRP A 178 8.97 3.62 -12.74
C TRP A 178 7.61 3.80 -13.44
N TYR A 179 7.16 5.05 -13.59
CA TYR A 179 5.88 5.43 -14.21
C TYR A 179 4.62 4.99 -13.45
N GLY A 180 4.72 4.69 -12.16
CA GLY A 180 3.56 4.34 -11.34
C GLY A 180 3.69 4.73 -9.87
N PRO A 181 2.64 4.52 -9.07
CA PRO A 181 2.75 4.61 -7.62
C PRO A 181 3.62 3.47 -7.10
N SER A 182 4.08 3.62 -5.87
CA SER A 182 4.76 2.54 -5.15
C SER A 182 3.87 1.29 -4.97
N SER A 183 4.50 0.13 -4.80
CA SER A 183 3.80 -1.14 -4.71
C SER A 183 2.96 -1.25 -3.44
N ASN A 184 3.42 -0.73 -2.30
CA ASN A 184 2.65 -0.72 -1.06
C ASN A 184 1.42 0.19 -1.16
N LEU A 185 1.55 1.35 -1.79
CA LEU A 185 0.41 2.23 -2.04
C LEU A 185 -0.59 1.58 -3.01
N LYS A 186 -0.11 0.90 -4.06
CA LYS A 186 -0.98 0.16 -4.97
C LYS A 186 -1.69 -1.01 -4.26
N LEU A 187 -1.00 -1.76 -3.40
CA LEU A 187 -1.59 -2.81 -2.57
C LEU A 187 -2.68 -2.25 -1.65
N PHE A 188 -2.43 -1.11 -1.01
CA PHE A 188 -3.42 -0.42 -0.18
C PHE A 188 -4.70 -0.13 -0.98
N PHE A 189 -4.58 0.46 -2.17
CA PHE A 189 -5.73 0.75 -3.02
C PHE A 189 -6.40 -0.50 -3.61
N ASP A 190 -5.65 -1.55 -3.94
CA ASP A 190 -6.21 -2.84 -4.40
C ASP A 190 -7.07 -3.52 -3.34
N ARG A 191 -6.74 -3.30 -2.07
CA ARG A 191 -7.54 -3.78 -0.92
C ARG A 191 -8.79 -2.93 -0.67
N LEU A 192 -8.85 -1.71 -1.22
CA LEU A 192 -10.00 -0.80 -1.13
C LEU A 192 -11.02 -0.96 -2.26
N VAL A 193 -10.84 -1.89 -3.19
CA VAL A 193 -11.87 -2.18 -4.22
C VAL A 193 -13.25 -2.42 -3.61
N CYS A 194 -13.30 -3.04 -2.43
CA CYS A 194 -14.53 -3.28 -1.68
C CYS A 194 -15.30 -2.02 -1.25
N MET A 195 -14.66 -0.84 -1.19
CA MET A 195 -15.36 0.39 -0.78
C MET A 195 -16.42 0.83 -1.81
N ASN A 196 -16.33 0.32 -3.04
CA ASN A 196 -17.32 0.52 -4.09
C ASN A 196 -18.18 -0.73 -4.24
N GLY A 197 -19.37 -0.72 -3.64
CA GLY A 197 -20.39 -1.75 -3.86
C GLY A 197 -20.12 -3.08 -3.15
N GLY A 198 -19.04 -3.20 -2.38
CA GLY A 198 -18.72 -4.44 -1.68
C GLY A 198 -19.83 -4.85 -0.70
N CYS A 199 -20.02 -6.15 -0.52
CA CYS A 199 -21.04 -6.68 0.39
C CYS A 199 -20.78 -6.22 1.83
N PRO A 200 -21.72 -5.52 2.48
CA PRO A 200 -21.49 -4.96 3.82
C PRO A 200 -21.64 -5.99 4.95
N ASP A 201 -22.08 -7.21 4.65
CA ASP A 201 -22.30 -8.26 5.64
C ASP A 201 -21.96 -9.64 5.07
N GLU A 202 -20.82 -10.19 5.48
CA GLU A 202 -20.34 -11.48 5.01
C GLU A 202 -21.26 -12.68 5.35
N ARG A 203 -22.17 -12.52 6.31
CA ARG A 203 -23.13 -13.58 6.67
C ARG A 203 -24.10 -13.89 5.54
N LEU A 204 -24.40 -12.90 4.70
CA LEU A 204 -25.28 -13.04 3.52
C LEU A 204 -24.73 -14.05 2.51
N ILE A 205 -23.41 -14.24 2.51
CA ILE A 205 -22.69 -15.16 1.61
C ILE A 205 -22.03 -16.32 2.35
N ASN A 206 -22.39 -16.57 3.61
CA ASN A 206 -21.81 -17.64 4.45
C ASN A 206 -20.26 -17.65 4.41
N HIS A 207 -19.63 -16.46 4.49
CA HIS A 207 -18.19 -16.25 4.41
C HIS A 207 -17.52 -16.89 3.18
N LYS A 208 -17.30 -16.06 2.16
CA LYS A 208 -16.58 -16.42 0.92
C LYS A 208 -17.17 -17.62 0.14
N ASP A 209 -18.48 -17.88 0.23
CA ASP A 209 -19.15 -18.82 -0.70
C ASP A 209 -19.47 -18.10 -2.03
N PRO A 210 -18.79 -18.43 -3.13
CA PRO A 210 -18.97 -17.74 -4.40
C PRO A 210 -20.35 -17.99 -5.03
N GLU A 211 -20.96 -19.16 -4.83
CA GLU A 211 -22.29 -19.42 -5.40
C GLU A 211 -23.37 -18.63 -4.66
N LEU A 212 -23.24 -18.44 -3.35
CA LEU A 212 -24.12 -17.54 -2.60
C LEU A 212 -23.90 -16.08 -3.00
N ALA A 213 -22.64 -15.64 -3.16
CA ALA A 213 -22.33 -14.29 -3.60
C ALA A 213 -22.92 -13.97 -4.98
N MET A 214 -22.69 -14.84 -5.97
CA MET A 214 -23.28 -14.68 -7.31
C MET A 214 -24.81 -14.63 -7.27
N ARG A 215 -25.46 -15.42 -6.41
CA ARG A 215 -26.92 -15.33 -6.22
C ARG A 215 -27.35 -14.01 -5.58
N LEU A 216 -26.61 -13.53 -4.58
CA LEU A 216 -26.89 -12.27 -3.90
C LEU A 216 -26.77 -11.10 -4.88
N GLU A 217 -25.75 -11.06 -5.73
CA GLU A 217 -25.57 -9.99 -6.73
C GLU A 217 -26.70 -9.90 -7.76
N HIS A 218 -27.42 -11.01 -7.99
CA HIS A 218 -28.61 -11.03 -8.84
C HIS A 218 -29.93 -10.80 -8.08
N SER A 219 -29.88 -10.59 -6.76
CA SER A 219 -31.08 -10.45 -5.95
C SER A 219 -31.66 -9.02 -6.02
N PRO A 220 -32.98 -8.84 -5.82
CA PRO A 220 -33.60 -7.52 -5.82
C PRO A 220 -33.07 -6.58 -4.72
N GLU A 221 -32.51 -7.13 -3.64
CA GLU A 221 -31.97 -6.39 -2.51
C GLU A 221 -30.55 -5.85 -2.77
N TRP A 222 -29.83 -6.40 -3.76
CA TRP A 222 -28.44 -6.02 -4.02
C TRP A 222 -28.21 -4.53 -4.26
N PRO A 223 -29.05 -3.81 -5.04
CA PRO A 223 -28.88 -2.36 -5.22
C PRO A 223 -28.95 -1.55 -3.92
N GLU A 224 -29.62 -2.05 -2.87
CA GLU A 224 -29.69 -1.37 -1.57
C GLU A 224 -28.47 -1.67 -0.68
N LEU A 225 -27.79 -2.80 -0.90
CA LEU A 225 -26.60 -3.23 -0.17
C LEU A 225 -25.30 -2.72 -0.81
N SER A 226 -25.24 -2.74 -2.13
CA SER A 226 -24.09 -2.39 -2.96
C SER A 226 -24.03 -0.88 -3.18
N VAL A 227 -23.53 -0.16 -2.18
CA VAL A 227 -23.35 1.29 -2.21
C VAL A 227 -21.86 1.66 -2.18
N ASN A 228 -21.54 2.91 -2.52
CA ASN A 228 -20.23 3.47 -2.21
C ASN A 228 -20.15 3.73 -0.70
N HIS A 229 -19.32 2.96 0.01
CA HIS A 229 -19.29 3.00 1.48
C HIS A 229 -18.57 4.22 2.04
N LEU A 230 -17.72 4.86 1.23
CA LEU A 230 -16.90 5.99 1.62
C LEU A 230 -17.24 7.29 0.85
N GLU A 231 -18.39 7.32 0.17
CA GLU A 231 -18.83 8.46 -0.64
C GLU A 231 -18.87 9.77 0.13
N GLY A 232 -18.63 10.88 -0.58
CA GLY A 232 -18.70 12.23 -0.03
C GLY A 232 -17.39 12.74 0.56
N ARG A 233 -16.35 11.91 0.67
CA ARG A 233 -15.00 12.33 1.11
C ARG A 233 -14.24 13.07 0.00
N THR A 234 -13.19 13.77 0.41
CA THR A 234 -12.22 14.39 -0.50
C THR A 234 -10.87 13.70 -0.35
N ALA A 235 -10.19 13.43 -1.46
CA ALA A 235 -8.80 12.98 -1.44
C ALA A 235 -7.90 13.93 -2.24
N GLY A 236 -6.68 14.12 -1.75
CA GLY A 236 -5.60 14.81 -2.44
C GLY A 236 -4.40 13.88 -2.65
N PHE A 237 -3.69 14.08 -3.76
CA PHE A 237 -2.51 13.30 -4.13
C PHE A 237 -1.35 14.22 -4.47
N PHE A 238 -0.22 14.02 -3.79
CA PHE A 238 1.04 14.68 -4.10
C PHE A 238 2.09 13.64 -4.48
N GLY A 239 2.35 13.54 -5.79
CA GLY A 239 3.44 12.74 -6.34
C GLY A 239 4.76 13.51 -6.34
N TYR A 240 5.88 12.81 -6.26
CA TYR A 240 7.19 13.41 -6.51
C TYR A 240 8.14 12.43 -7.18
N GLY A 241 9.14 12.93 -7.90
CA GLY A 241 10.13 12.10 -8.59
C GLY A 241 11.39 12.88 -8.94
N ASP A 242 12.42 12.15 -9.40
CA ASP A 242 13.74 12.68 -9.76
C ASP A 242 14.02 12.70 -11.26
N GLU A 243 13.01 12.32 -12.07
CA GLU A 243 13.11 12.22 -13.53
C GLU A 243 14.30 11.36 -14.01
N GLY A 244 14.57 10.27 -13.27
CA GLY A 244 15.69 9.37 -13.59
C GLY A 244 17.03 9.92 -13.12
N ALA A 245 17.04 10.82 -12.13
CA ALA A 245 18.24 11.34 -11.47
C ALA A 245 19.25 11.89 -12.50
N ASP A 246 20.50 11.43 -12.47
CA ASP A 246 21.53 11.76 -13.45
C ASP A 246 21.64 10.72 -14.59
N GLU A 247 20.65 9.85 -14.79
CA GLU A 247 20.75 8.76 -15.76
C GLU A 247 20.43 9.18 -17.20
N LEU A 248 19.83 10.35 -17.44
CA LEU A 248 19.44 10.80 -18.79
C LEU A 248 20.60 11.49 -19.54
N ASP A 249 20.72 11.18 -20.83
CA ASP A 249 21.62 11.84 -21.78
C ASP A 249 20.97 13.13 -22.37
N PRO A 250 21.70 13.96 -23.14
CA PRO A 250 21.14 15.17 -23.73
C PRO A 250 19.96 14.96 -24.69
N SER A 251 19.72 13.73 -25.13
CA SER A 251 18.56 13.38 -25.97
C SER A 251 17.33 12.99 -25.14
N GLY A 252 17.43 12.97 -23.80
CA GLY A 252 16.39 12.51 -22.89
C GLY A 252 16.34 11.00 -22.71
N ARG A 253 17.38 10.25 -23.13
CA ARG A 253 17.41 8.79 -23.04
C ARG A 253 18.27 8.31 -21.89
N PRO A 254 17.98 7.16 -21.26
CA PRO A 254 18.88 6.58 -20.28
C PRO A 254 20.26 6.28 -20.87
N LYS A 255 21.33 6.83 -20.28
CA LYS A 255 22.74 6.66 -20.68
C LYS A 255 23.16 5.20 -20.81
N LYS A 256 22.53 4.30 -20.05
CA LYS A 256 22.84 2.85 -20.02
C LYS A 256 22.13 2.06 -21.12
N LEU A 257 21.24 2.67 -21.89
CA LEU A 257 20.40 1.97 -22.87
C LEU A 257 21.23 1.52 -24.08
N ARG A 258 21.34 0.21 -24.29
CA ARG A 258 22.07 -0.38 -25.44
C ARG A 258 21.28 -0.36 -26.75
N HIS A 259 19.96 -0.26 -26.66
CA HIS A 259 19.05 -0.23 -27.79
C HIS A 259 18.24 1.08 -27.75
N PRO A 260 18.81 2.21 -28.22
CA PRO A 260 18.19 3.52 -28.08
C PRO A 260 16.79 3.63 -28.69
N GLY A 261 16.49 2.84 -29.72
CA GLY A 261 15.18 2.80 -30.37
C GLY A 261 14.06 2.18 -29.52
N TYR A 262 14.35 1.59 -28.36
CA TYR A 262 13.33 1.08 -27.43
C TYR A 262 12.78 2.17 -26.49
N PHE A 263 13.44 3.32 -26.44
CA PHE A 263 13.02 4.46 -25.64
C PHE A 263 12.96 5.70 -26.52
N ASP A 264 11.74 6.11 -26.85
CA ASP A 264 11.50 7.39 -27.50
C ASP A 264 10.94 8.37 -26.45
N PRO A 265 11.72 9.38 -26.00
CA PRO A 265 11.28 10.34 -25.01
C PRO A 265 10.02 11.10 -25.40
N GLN A 266 9.70 11.18 -26.70
CA GLN A 266 8.47 11.82 -27.18
C GLN A 266 7.22 10.94 -27.03
N GLN A 267 7.40 9.67 -26.72
CA GLN A 267 6.33 8.68 -26.54
C GLN A 267 6.24 8.21 -25.08
N GLU A 268 6.82 8.95 -24.14
CA GLU A 268 6.62 8.70 -22.73
C GLU A 268 5.14 8.84 -22.36
N PRO A 269 4.65 8.04 -21.39
CA PRO A 269 3.22 7.82 -21.22
C PRO A 269 2.44 9.01 -20.66
N PHE A 270 3.12 10.03 -20.12
CA PHE A 270 2.48 11.12 -19.39
C PHE A 270 2.88 12.49 -19.97
N GLU A 271 1.88 13.32 -20.27
CA GLU A 271 2.13 14.75 -20.53
C GLU A 271 2.38 15.52 -19.22
N GLN A 272 1.79 15.03 -18.13
CA GLN A 272 1.96 15.56 -16.78
C GLN A 272 2.26 14.38 -15.84
N GLU A 273 3.42 14.37 -15.19
CA GLU A 273 3.88 13.27 -14.34
C GLU A 273 2.91 12.86 -13.21
N ARG A 274 2.01 13.77 -12.78
CA ARG A 274 0.94 13.43 -11.85
C ARG A 274 0.06 12.27 -12.35
N GLU A 275 -0.04 12.07 -13.65
CA GLU A 275 -0.81 11.00 -14.31
C GLU A 275 -0.31 9.60 -13.98
N ALA A 276 0.92 9.45 -13.48
CA ALA A 276 1.38 8.18 -12.89
C ALA A 276 0.46 7.70 -11.75
N TYR A 277 -0.25 8.61 -11.08
CA TYR A 277 -1.20 8.31 -10.01
C TYR A 277 -2.66 8.20 -10.49
N ALA A 278 -2.91 8.36 -11.80
CA ALA A 278 -4.26 8.34 -12.37
C ALA A 278 -5.07 7.09 -11.97
N PRO A 279 -4.52 5.85 -11.94
CA PRO A 279 -5.30 4.69 -11.53
C PRO A 279 -5.87 4.81 -10.10
N LEU A 280 -5.12 5.40 -9.16
CA LEU A 280 -5.57 5.58 -7.77
C LEU A 280 -6.60 6.70 -7.66
N VAL A 281 -6.36 7.81 -8.37
CA VAL A 281 -7.27 8.96 -8.45
C VAL A 281 -8.62 8.54 -9.03
N TRP A 282 -8.60 7.80 -10.14
CA TRP A 282 -9.82 7.32 -10.77
C TRP A 282 -10.54 6.27 -9.94
N GLN A 283 -9.83 5.41 -9.21
CA GLN A 283 -10.48 4.51 -8.25
C GLN A 283 -11.22 5.27 -7.15
N ALA A 284 -10.61 6.33 -6.59
CA ALA A 284 -11.26 7.18 -5.59
C ALA A 284 -12.53 7.84 -6.17
N ARG A 285 -12.40 8.49 -7.33
CA ARG A 285 -13.54 9.13 -8.03
C ARG A 285 -14.65 8.13 -8.37
N TYR A 286 -14.28 6.94 -8.84
CA TYR A 286 -15.20 5.85 -9.16
C TYR A 286 -15.97 5.35 -7.92
N SER A 287 -15.42 5.58 -6.73
CA SER A 287 -16.01 5.18 -5.44
C SER A 287 -16.69 6.34 -4.69
N GLY A 288 -17.02 7.44 -5.38
CA GLY A 288 -17.72 8.59 -4.79
C GLY A 288 -16.84 9.50 -3.92
N ILE A 289 -15.51 9.34 -3.99
CA ILE A 289 -14.55 10.20 -3.29
C ILE A 289 -14.01 11.21 -4.30
N GLU A 290 -14.28 12.49 -4.08
CA GLU A 290 -13.82 13.49 -5.02
C GLU A 290 -12.31 13.69 -4.91
N VAL A 291 -11.66 13.86 -6.06
CA VAL A 291 -10.26 14.25 -6.16
C VAL A 291 -10.23 15.46 -7.08
N PRO A 292 -10.32 16.69 -6.55
CA PRO A 292 -10.25 17.89 -7.37
C PRO A 292 -8.88 18.00 -8.06
N ASP A 293 -8.84 18.46 -9.30
CA ASP A 293 -7.57 18.57 -10.06
C ASP A 293 -6.54 19.47 -9.36
N GLY A 294 -6.99 20.49 -8.61
CA GLY A 294 -6.13 21.35 -7.81
C GLY A 294 -5.48 20.67 -6.59
N LEU A 295 -5.98 19.49 -6.20
CA LEU A 295 -5.45 18.63 -5.13
C LEU A 295 -4.68 17.42 -5.67
N TRP A 296 -4.55 17.27 -6.99
CA TRP A 296 -3.75 16.25 -7.64
C TRP A 296 -2.52 16.90 -8.30
N SER A 297 -1.36 16.78 -7.67
CA SER A 297 -0.15 17.51 -8.02
C SER A 297 1.07 16.59 -8.08
N TYR A 298 2.10 17.06 -8.79
CA TYR A 298 3.41 16.45 -8.88
C TYR A 298 4.48 17.54 -8.78
N ALA A 299 5.63 17.22 -8.16
CA ALA A 299 6.81 18.07 -8.17
C ALA A 299 8.11 17.26 -8.32
N THR A 300 9.07 17.82 -9.04
CA THR A 300 10.39 17.21 -9.24
C THR A 300 11.37 17.66 -8.15
N THR A 301 12.19 16.75 -7.63
CA THR A 301 13.34 17.01 -6.75
C THR A 301 14.49 16.12 -7.19
N GLY A 302 15.74 16.58 -7.11
CA GLY A 302 16.91 15.73 -7.40
C GLY A 302 17.19 15.41 -8.86
N LYS A 303 16.57 16.14 -9.80
CA LYS A 303 16.83 15.99 -11.23
C LYS A 303 18.29 16.31 -11.56
N GLY A 304 18.96 15.42 -12.29
CA GLY A 304 20.32 15.62 -12.78
C GLY A 304 21.43 15.38 -11.77
N VAL A 305 21.12 14.92 -10.55
CA VAL A 305 22.11 14.51 -9.54
C VAL A 305 22.00 13.03 -9.24
N PRO A 306 23.05 12.36 -8.72
CA PRO A 306 22.97 10.96 -8.35
C PRO A 306 21.88 10.70 -7.29
N TYR A 307 21.23 9.53 -7.33
CA TYR A 307 20.20 9.15 -6.35
C TYR A 307 20.63 9.28 -4.88
N SER A 308 21.94 9.13 -4.58
CA SER A 308 22.49 9.29 -3.24
C SER A 308 22.49 10.74 -2.74
N GLU A 309 22.44 11.71 -3.65
CA GLU A 309 22.46 13.16 -3.36
C GLU A 309 21.05 13.79 -3.38
N ASP A 310 20.02 12.95 -3.42
CA ASP A 310 18.62 13.34 -3.37
C ASP A 310 17.89 12.57 -2.25
N GLN A 311 18.33 12.78 -1.01
CA GLN A 311 17.67 12.30 0.20
C GLN A 311 16.72 13.34 0.79
N ALA A 312 16.12 13.03 1.94
CA ALA A 312 15.16 13.91 2.61
C ALA A 312 15.78 15.26 3.02
N GLU A 313 17.04 15.26 3.44
CA GLU A 313 17.80 16.47 3.77
C GLU A 313 18.11 17.33 2.54
N ASN A 314 18.30 16.72 1.37
CA ASN A 314 18.51 17.45 0.11
C ASN A 314 17.20 18.09 -0.36
N MET A 315 16.12 17.29 -0.37
CA MET A 315 14.76 17.77 -0.66
C MET A 315 14.35 18.93 0.27
N ALA A 316 14.70 18.86 1.55
CA ALA A 316 14.40 19.94 2.50
C ALA A 316 15.12 21.26 2.17
N GLY A 317 16.26 21.20 1.45
CA GLY A 317 17.00 22.36 0.95
C GLY A 317 16.52 22.90 -0.40
N ASP A 318 15.66 22.17 -1.11
CA ASP A 318 15.07 22.59 -2.39
C ASP A 318 13.86 23.51 -2.13
N SER A 319 14.09 24.83 -2.22
CA SER A 319 13.07 25.83 -1.90
C SER A 319 11.87 25.77 -2.85
N ASP A 320 12.09 25.41 -4.12
CA ASP A 320 11.05 25.41 -5.13
C ASP A 320 10.15 24.19 -4.95
N PHE A 321 10.74 23.01 -4.72
CA PHE A 321 10.01 21.80 -4.37
C PHE A 321 9.21 21.98 -3.08
N MET A 322 9.85 22.46 -2.01
CA MET A 322 9.18 22.66 -0.72
C MET A 322 8.08 23.72 -0.79
N GLY A 323 8.29 24.78 -1.56
CA GLY A 323 7.27 25.81 -1.82
C GLY A 323 6.05 25.25 -2.57
N SER A 324 6.27 24.36 -3.55
CA SER A 324 5.19 23.67 -4.25
C SER A 324 4.36 22.77 -3.32
N PHE A 325 5.04 22.00 -2.46
CA PHE A 325 4.38 21.14 -1.48
C PHE A 325 3.58 21.92 -0.44
N ASP A 326 4.14 23.01 0.07
CA ASP A 326 3.46 23.90 1.01
C ASP A 326 2.23 24.54 0.38
N ALA A 327 2.34 25.04 -0.86
CA ALA A 327 1.22 25.61 -1.58
C ALA A 327 0.12 24.57 -1.85
N TRP A 328 0.48 23.31 -2.14
CA TRP A 328 -0.49 22.22 -2.26
C TRP A 328 -1.16 21.91 -0.91
N THR A 329 -0.40 21.90 0.19
CA THR A 329 -0.93 21.71 1.55
C THR A 329 -1.95 22.78 1.91
N ASP A 330 -1.65 24.05 1.61
CA ASP A 330 -2.55 25.18 1.90
C ASP A 330 -3.83 25.11 1.05
N ARG A 331 -3.72 24.70 -0.22
CA ARG A 331 -4.88 24.44 -1.09
C ARG A 331 -5.72 23.30 -0.57
N PHE A 332 -5.08 22.21 -0.14
CA PHE A 332 -5.77 21.06 0.46
C PHE A 332 -6.56 21.49 1.69
N ALA A 333 -5.90 22.16 2.64
CA ALA A 333 -6.54 22.65 3.87
C ALA A 333 -7.73 23.56 3.56
N SER A 334 -7.54 24.55 2.68
CA SER A 334 -8.59 25.50 2.30
C SER A 334 -9.79 24.80 1.65
N PHE A 335 -9.54 23.85 0.75
CA PHE A 335 -10.60 23.13 0.04
C PHE A 335 -11.42 22.27 0.99
N VAL A 336 -10.76 21.44 1.81
CA VAL A 336 -11.47 20.49 2.69
C VAL A 336 -12.16 21.21 3.86
N ALA A 337 -11.59 22.31 4.35
CA ALA A 337 -12.25 23.18 5.34
C ALA A 337 -13.53 23.80 4.76
N GLY A 338 -13.46 24.29 3.52
CA GLY A 338 -14.59 24.90 2.82
C GLY A 338 -15.73 23.91 2.55
N LYS A 339 -15.40 22.64 2.27
CA LYS A 339 -16.38 21.57 2.13
C LYS A 339 -17.01 21.16 3.46
N GLY A 340 -16.20 21.09 4.52
CA GLY A 340 -16.65 20.67 5.84
C GLY A 340 -16.74 19.16 6.00
N LYS A 341 -17.28 18.74 7.15
CA LYS A 341 -17.29 17.33 7.58
C LYS A 341 -18.23 16.49 6.73
N VAL A 342 -17.90 15.21 6.62
CA VAL A 342 -18.63 14.22 5.82
C VAL A 342 -19.55 13.40 6.72
N GLU A 343 -20.78 13.18 6.26
CA GLU A 343 -21.71 12.25 6.91
C GLU A 343 -21.22 10.82 6.75
N PRO A 344 -21.21 10.01 7.82
CA PRO A 344 -20.80 8.63 7.71
C PRO A 344 -21.72 7.80 6.80
N GLY A 345 -21.13 6.84 6.07
CA GLY A 345 -21.88 5.92 5.24
C GLY A 345 -22.77 4.97 6.06
N ARG A 346 -23.73 4.33 5.40
CA ARG A 346 -24.66 3.36 6.02
C ARG A 346 -23.94 2.17 6.65
N HIS A 347 -22.89 1.68 5.99
CA HIS A 347 -22.13 0.50 6.40
C HIS A 347 -20.73 0.93 6.83
N ARG A 348 -20.59 1.26 8.11
CA ARG A 348 -19.36 1.76 8.71
C ARG A 348 -18.30 0.67 8.80
N ALA A 349 -17.06 1.03 8.52
CA ALA A 349 -15.91 0.21 8.90
C ALA A 349 -15.56 0.41 10.38
N TYR A 350 -15.73 1.64 10.88
CA TYR A 350 -15.59 1.93 12.29
C TYR A 350 -16.61 1.13 13.11
N GLY A 351 -16.12 0.39 14.10
CA GLY A 351 -16.93 -0.47 14.96
C GLY A 351 -17.35 -1.79 14.29
N TYR A 352 -16.90 -2.08 13.06
CA TYR A 352 -17.12 -3.38 12.43
C TYR A 352 -16.37 -4.47 13.19
N ALA A 353 -17.10 -5.49 13.63
CA ALA A 353 -16.56 -6.70 14.22
C ALA A 353 -16.82 -7.86 13.25
N PRO A 354 -15.76 -8.45 12.64
CA PRO A 354 -15.93 -9.60 11.75
C PRO A 354 -16.64 -10.75 12.47
N PRO A 355 -17.69 -11.36 11.90
CA PRO A 355 -18.30 -12.53 12.49
C PRO A 355 -17.36 -13.76 12.46
N GLY A 356 -17.57 -14.67 13.39
CA GLY A 356 -16.80 -15.92 13.44
C GLY A 356 -17.12 -16.85 12.28
N HIS A 357 -16.09 -17.34 11.59
CA HIS A 357 -16.23 -18.06 10.31
C HIS A 357 -15.55 -19.44 10.28
N ARG A 358 -15.13 -19.98 11.45
CA ARG A 358 -14.44 -21.29 11.58
C ARG A 358 -15.08 -22.44 10.79
N TRP A 359 -16.41 -22.53 10.78
CA TRP A 359 -17.11 -23.58 10.03
C TRP A 359 -17.12 -23.33 8.52
N ALA A 360 -17.14 -22.06 8.09
CA ALA A 360 -17.00 -21.69 6.69
C ALA A 360 -15.59 -22.01 6.18
N ASP A 361 -14.55 -21.78 6.98
CA ASP A 361 -13.17 -22.13 6.61
C ASP A 361 -12.98 -23.62 6.38
N VAL A 362 -13.58 -24.44 7.25
CA VAL A 362 -13.57 -25.91 7.07
C VAL A 362 -14.24 -26.30 5.75
N LYS A 363 -15.36 -25.65 5.39
CA LYS A 363 -16.05 -25.89 4.11
C LYS A 363 -15.19 -25.45 2.92
N LEU A 364 -14.54 -24.28 3.01
CA LEU A 364 -13.65 -23.77 1.97
C LEU A 364 -12.44 -24.67 1.77
N LYS A 365 -11.83 -25.15 2.84
CA LYS A 365 -10.72 -26.11 2.78
C LYS A 365 -11.15 -27.42 2.13
N TRP A 366 -12.32 -27.94 2.48
CA TRP A 366 -12.88 -29.14 1.84
C TRP A 366 -13.16 -28.92 0.35
N ARG A 367 -13.69 -27.74 -0.02
CA ARG A 367 -13.86 -27.33 -1.42
C ARG A 367 -12.52 -27.33 -2.16
N GLY A 368 -11.47 -26.76 -1.59
CA GLY A 368 -10.12 -26.77 -2.15
C GLY A 368 -9.59 -28.17 -2.44
N ILE A 369 -9.75 -29.11 -1.49
CA ILE A 369 -9.35 -30.51 -1.66
C ILE A 369 -10.11 -31.17 -2.82
N ARG A 370 -11.43 -30.92 -2.92
CA ARG A 370 -12.25 -31.45 -4.02
C ARG A 370 -11.82 -30.91 -5.38
N MET A 371 -11.48 -29.62 -5.47
CA MET A 371 -10.98 -29.01 -6.71
C MET A 371 -9.64 -29.63 -7.11
N GLY A 372 -8.70 -29.82 -6.18
CA GLY A 372 -7.43 -30.50 -6.45
C GLY A 372 -7.57 -31.96 -6.92
N LEU A 373 -8.72 -32.59 -6.65
CA LEU A 373 -9.08 -33.93 -7.13
C LEU A 373 -9.82 -33.95 -8.48
N GLY A 374 -10.00 -32.80 -9.16
CA GLY A 374 -10.80 -32.72 -10.40
C GLY A 374 -12.28 -33.01 -10.16
N ARG A 375 -12.81 -32.62 -8.99
CA ARG A 375 -14.21 -32.85 -8.61
C ARG A 375 -14.89 -31.56 -8.10
N PRO A 376 -14.93 -30.51 -8.92
CA PRO A 376 -15.61 -29.28 -8.59
C PRO A 376 -17.10 -29.52 -8.33
N ARG A 377 -17.75 -28.51 -7.75
CA ARG A 377 -19.19 -28.57 -7.51
C ARG A 377 -19.92 -28.54 -8.85
N GLU A 378 -20.87 -29.44 -9.06
CA GLU A 378 -21.68 -29.46 -10.28
C GLU A 378 -22.42 -28.13 -10.46
N GLY A 379 -22.44 -27.62 -11.69
CA GLY A 379 -23.04 -26.32 -12.03
C GLY A 379 -22.25 -25.09 -11.58
N SER A 380 -21.04 -25.26 -11.02
CA SER A 380 -20.15 -24.13 -10.67
C SER A 380 -19.26 -23.72 -11.83
N SER A 381 -18.74 -22.48 -11.80
CA SER A 381 -17.78 -21.98 -12.79
C SER A 381 -16.53 -22.88 -12.92
N PRO A 382 -15.90 -23.37 -11.84
CA PRO A 382 -14.80 -24.35 -11.94
C PRO A 382 -15.17 -25.64 -12.68
N ALA A 383 -16.39 -26.17 -12.50
CA ALA A 383 -16.83 -27.37 -13.22
C ALA A 383 -16.98 -27.12 -14.73
N GLU A 384 -17.43 -25.94 -15.10
CA GLU A 384 -17.51 -25.54 -16.51
C GLU A 384 -16.12 -25.32 -17.11
N GLN A 385 -15.20 -24.70 -16.38
CA GLN A 385 -13.81 -24.50 -16.82
C GLN A 385 -13.09 -25.84 -17.03
N GLU A 386 -13.29 -26.82 -16.14
CA GLU A 386 -12.76 -28.18 -16.29
C GLU A 386 -13.38 -28.90 -17.49
N ARG A 387 -14.72 -28.80 -17.67
CA ARG A 387 -15.42 -29.36 -18.83
C ARG A 387 -14.90 -28.80 -20.16
N LEU A 388 -14.57 -27.51 -20.18
CA LEU A 388 -13.99 -26.81 -21.33
C LEU A 388 -12.48 -27.02 -21.48
N GLY A 389 -11.81 -27.64 -20.50
CA GLY A 389 -10.37 -27.83 -20.50
C GLY A 389 -9.57 -26.53 -20.44
N LEU A 390 -10.13 -25.47 -19.82
CA LEU A 390 -9.50 -24.16 -19.75
C LEU A 390 -8.34 -24.11 -18.75
N ASN A 391 -8.51 -24.78 -17.61
CA ASN A 391 -7.51 -24.90 -16.57
C ASN A 391 -7.12 -26.37 -16.40
N ARG A 392 -5.82 -26.65 -16.42
CA ARG A 392 -5.24 -27.97 -16.11
C ARG A 392 -4.78 -28.01 -14.66
N ASP A 393 -5.68 -27.60 -13.77
CA ASP A 393 -5.40 -27.24 -12.38
C ASP A 393 -5.70 -28.35 -11.37
N ALA A 394 -6.28 -29.48 -11.81
CA ALA A 394 -6.48 -30.67 -10.98
C ALA A 394 -5.12 -31.27 -10.58
N THR A 395 -4.68 -30.96 -9.36
CA THR A 395 -3.40 -31.42 -8.82
C THR A 395 -3.48 -31.77 -7.33
N LEU A 396 -2.80 -32.85 -6.96
CA LEU A 396 -2.54 -33.21 -5.56
C LEU A 396 -1.26 -32.56 -5.01
N ALA A 397 -0.49 -31.86 -5.85
CA ALA A 397 0.74 -31.17 -5.50
C ALA A 397 0.63 -29.65 -5.74
N PRO A 398 -0.23 -28.93 -4.99
CA PRO A 398 -0.50 -27.50 -5.23
C PRO A 398 0.69 -26.57 -4.95
N LYS A 399 1.77 -27.10 -4.34
CA LYS A 399 3.01 -26.34 -4.07
C LYS A 399 3.99 -26.33 -5.24
N GLU A 400 3.83 -27.25 -6.18
CA GLU A 400 4.67 -27.33 -7.36
C GLU A 400 4.21 -26.30 -8.39
N SER A 401 5.13 -25.48 -8.89
CA SER A 401 4.81 -24.47 -9.89
C SER A 401 4.50 -25.09 -11.25
N GLU A 402 3.58 -24.49 -12.02
CA GLU A 402 3.28 -24.91 -13.40
C GLU A 402 4.54 -24.94 -14.30
N GLY A 403 5.45 -23.98 -14.10
CA GLY A 403 6.72 -23.96 -14.83
C GLY A 403 7.62 -25.16 -14.51
N GLN A 404 7.51 -25.73 -13.31
CA GLN A 404 8.24 -26.95 -12.94
C GLN A 404 7.62 -28.18 -13.61
N ARG A 405 6.30 -28.36 -13.51
CA ARG A 405 5.60 -29.46 -14.20
C ARG A 405 5.87 -29.49 -15.69
N LEU A 406 5.87 -28.32 -16.33
CA LEU A 406 6.21 -28.18 -17.74
C LEU A 406 7.63 -28.65 -18.06
N ARG A 407 8.61 -28.37 -17.18
CA ARG A 407 10.00 -28.80 -17.37
C ARG A 407 10.20 -30.28 -17.09
N ASP A 408 9.44 -30.83 -16.16
CA ASP A 408 9.56 -32.22 -15.73
C ASP A 408 8.75 -33.17 -16.63
N GLY A 409 7.88 -32.63 -17.51
CA GLY A 409 7.13 -33.39 -18.51
C GLY A 409 5.79 -33.94 -18.02
N ASP A 410 5.30 -33.47 -16.87
CA ASP A 410 4.11 -33.97 -16.17
C ASP A 410 2.80 -33.26 -16.60
N SER A 411 2.77 -32.64 -17.80
CA SER A 411 1.70 -31.73 -18.26
C SER A 411 0.62 -32.32 -19.17
#